data_AF-A0A5N6Y003-F1
#
_entry.id   AF-A0A5N6Y003-F1
#
_cell.length_a   1.000
_cell.length_b   1.000
_cell.length_c   1.000
_cell.angle_alpha   90.00
_cell.angle_beta   90.00
_cell.angle_gamma   90.00
#
_symmetry.space_group_name_H-M   'P 1'
#
loop_
_entity.id
_entity.type
_entity.pdbx_description
1 polymer ?
#
loop_
_entity_poly.entity_id
_entity_poly.type
_entity_poly.pdbx_seq_one_letter_code
_entity_poly.pdbx_strand_id
1 'polypeptide(L)'
;MRTQASGWEPRIMVRNHTLSSAGHTGVNWLEVWMDLVSTIADFLPDMDIPLNGMDEPRIIIPWEKLSEYREKDRASQKLLDPATVIDQYMSLPAYDEAHPNEPFNPPFDGPDRPFWEIMRDACPPESPGRHSNIPHMDFANPPTEFFNYRNFSKTGYIEDFERSKDPCWRAELQALHGSFIEPTSTSTTHELVPLFGGSKLTVNNEILIPPAVYWDDDPRYSGGWKNQGGSWSDKKDIVYWRGIASGGRNRADTWTGYQRHRLVSMLNGTEVSLTNGSKSAGVNFRQPDYQYYNIWAGLDGTLPDYLNEHCDLGFLDLCCFPREDGKHCSYTDPHYKIVKGMPMKKMYQFKYLPDIDGNSFSGRYRAFLLSTSLPIKATVYKEWHDSRLIPWAHFVPMDSLYMDIYGIIQYFIGYKGRNGHDGQAEKIALNGKSWAEKVLRQEDMQLYVYRLLLEYARLCDERRDSLAFVGDLL
;
A
#
# COMPACT_ATOMS: atom_id res chain seq x y z
N MET A 1 -14.38 23.35 3.05
CA MET A 1 -13.94 22.21 3.88
C MET A 1 -15.05 21.72 4.81
N ARG A 2 -15.44 22.44 5.87
CA ARG A 2 -16.50 21.99 6.81
C ARG A 2 -17.80 21.52 6.14
N THR A 3 -18.39 22.33 5.26
CA THR A 3 -19.63 21.97 4.54
C THR A 3 -19.47 20.73 3.67
N GLN A 4 -18.29 20.53 3.07
CA GLN A 4 -18.00 19.34 2.27
C GLN A 4 -17.91 18.11 3.16
N ALA A 5 -17.26 18.25 4.33
CA ALA A 5 -17.12 17.17 5.29
C ALA A 5 -18.46 16.75 5.90
N SER A 6 -19.31 17.72 6.26
CA SER A 6 -20.61 17.50 6.88
C SER A 6 -21.63 16.84 5.95
N GLY A 7 -21.42 16.91 4.63
CA GLY A 7 -22.27 16.28 3.61
C GLY A 7 -21.71 14.98 3.05
N TRP A 8 -20.52 14.52 3.48
CA TRP A 8 -19.90 13.31 2.95
C TRP A 8 -20.38 12.06 3.67
N GLU A 9 -20.57 10.96 2.95
CA GLU A 9 -20.83 9.63 3.52
C GLU A 9 -19.90 8.58 2.88
N PRO A 10 -19.23 7.74 3.68
CA PRO A 10 -19.32 7.59 5.14
C PRO A 10 -18.49 8.62 5.93
N ARG A 11 -18.93 8.98 7.14
CA ARG A 11 -18.19 9.88 8.05
C ARG A 11 -18.40 9.55 9.54
N ILE A 12 -17.42 9.94 10.36
CA ILE A 12 -17.53 10.00 11.83
C ILE A 12 -17.81 11.45 12.24
N MET A 13 -18.67 11.66 13.23
CA MET A 13 -19.00 12.97 13.78
C MET A 13 -18.66 12.98 15.26
N VAL A 14 -17.89 13.98 15.69
CA VAL A 14 -17.57 14.23 17.09
C VAL A 14 -18.33 15.47 17.53
N ARG A 15 -19.13 15.35 18.59
CA ARG A 15 -19.87 16.46 19.22
C ARG A 15 -19.77 16.32 20.73
N ASN A 16 -19.20 17.33 21.40
CA ASN A 16 -19.01 17.32 22.85
C ASN A 16 -18.42 15.99 23.33
N HIS A 17 -17.30 15.57 22.71
CA HIS A 17 -16.59 14.31 22.97
C HIS A 17 -17.39 13.02 22.71
N THR A 18 -18.61 13.12 22.17
CA THR A 18 -19.46 11.98 21.83
C THR A 18 -19.39 11.70 20.34
N LEU A 19 -19.26 10.43 19.96
CA LEU A 19 -19.20 10.00 18.57
C LEU A 19 -20.58 9.60 18.05
N SER A 20 -20.84 9.93 16.80
CA SER A 20 -21.87 9.33 15.95
C SER A 20 -21.33 9.15 14.53
N SER A 21 -22.09 8.54 13.63
CA SER A 21 -21.66 8.31 12.25
C SER A 21 -22.82 8.39 11.26
N ALA A 22 -22.49 8.62 9.99
CA ALA A 22 -23.44 8.58 8.88
C ALA A 22 -22.84 7.80 7.70
N GLY A 23 -23.70 7.14 6.92
CA GLY A 23 -23.31 6.26 5.84
C GLY A 23 -22.81 4.89 6.31
N HIS A 24 -22.27 4.11 5.38
CA HIS A 24 -21.69 2.79 5.63
C HIS A 24 -20.53 2.52 4.68
N THR A 25 -19.70 1.53 5.03
CA THR A 25 -18.69 0.96 4.15
C THR A 25 -19.11 -0.44 3.69
N GLY A 26 -18.59 -0.93 2.55
CA GLY A 26 -18.91 -2.28 2.06
C GLY A 26 -18.43 -3.42 2.97
N VAL A 27 -17.53 -3.09 3.90
CA VAL A 27 -17.04 -3.91 5.01
C VAL A 27 -17.13 -3.08 6.31
N ASN A 28 -16.71 -3.60 7.46
CA ASN A 28 -16.85 -2.93 8.76
C ASN A 28 -15.79 -1.83 9.07
N TRP A 29 -15.25 -1.16 8.05
CA TRP A 29 -14.17 -0.19 8.27
C TRP A 29 -14.61 1.07 9.02
N LEU A 30 -15.83 1.56 8.77
CA LEU A 30 -16.38 2.70 9.50
C LEU A 30 -16.41 2.42 11.00
N GLU A 31 -16.92 1.26 11.40
CA GLU A 31 -17.03 0.84 12.79
C GLU A 31 -15.66 0.67 13.45
N VAL A 32 -14.68 0.12 12.72
CA VAL A 32 -13.30 -0.04 13.21
C VAL A 32 -12.60 1.30 13.40
N TRP A 33 -12.80 2.26 12.49
CA TRP A 33 -12.29 3.62 12.69
C TRP A 33 -13.02 4.38 13.80
N MET A 34 -14.33 4.17 13.96
CA MET A 34 -15.08 4.71 15.10
C MET A 34 -14.53 4.18 16.41
N ASP A 35 -14.22 2.88 16.50
CA ASP A 35 -13.60 2.29 17.69
C ASP A 35 -12.26 2.97 18.01
N LEU A 36 -11.37 3.13 17.02
CA LEU A 36 -10.11 3.87 17.19
C LEU A 36 -10.33 5.31 17.69
N VAL A 37 -11.22 6.07 17.05
CA VAL A 37 -11.48 7.48 17.42
C VAL A 37 -12.14 7.57 18.80
N SER A 38 -12.98 6.60 19.17
CA SER A 38 -13.62 6.58 20.49
C SER A 38 -12.61 6.54 21.64
N THR A 39 -11.46 5.88 21.43
CA THR A 39 -10.41 5.78 22.46
C THR A 39 -9.70 7.10 22.78
N ILE A 40 -9.89 8.13 21.95
CA ILE A 40 -9.27 9.45 22.10
C ILE A 40 -10.32 10.59 22.13
N ALA A 41 -11.61 10.25 22.13
CA ALA A 41 -12.72 11.19 21.94
C ALA A 41 -12.76 12.32 22.98
N ASP A 42 -12.41 12.02 24.23
CA ASP A 42 -12.34 12.97 25.35
C ASP A 42 -11.38 14.14 25.09
N PHE A 43 -10.45 13.98 24.15
CA PHE A 43 -9.46 15.01 23.79
C PHE A 43 -9.77 15.73 22.48
N LEU A 44 -10.81 15.32 21.76
CA LEU A 44 -11.11 15.83 20.43
C LEU A 44 -12.15 16.96 20.48
N PRO A 45 -11.95 18.06 19.74
CA PRO A 45 -12.98 19.06 19.51
C PRO A 45 -14.06 18.55 18.53
N ASP A 46 -15.12 19.34 18.37
CA ASP A 46 -16.19 19.02 17.44
C ASP A 46 -15.70 19.03 15.98
N MET A 47 -15.98 17.96 15.23
CA MET A 47 -15.63 17.86 13.81
C MET A 47 -16.43 16.78 13.08
N ASP A 48 -16.44 16.84 11.75
CA ASP A 48 -16.90 15.77 10.86
C ASP A 48 -15.70 15.19 10.11
N ILE A 49 -15.52 13.87 10.14
CA ILE A 49 -14.36 13.15 9.62
C ILE A 49 -14.82 12.27 8.44
N PRO A 50 -14.70 12.74 7.19
CA PRO A 50 -15.05 11.96 6.01
C PRO A 50 -14.09 10.80 5.79
N LEU A 51 -14.61 9.63 5.50
CA LEU A 51 -13.82 8.40 5.32
C LEU A 51 -13.95 7.87 3.90
N ASN A 52 -12.84 7.39 3.36
CA ASN A 52 -12.82 6.60 2.15
C ASN A 52 -13.21 5.16 2.48
N GLY A 53 -14.39 4.74 2.02
CA GLY A 53 -14.89 3.37 2.16
C GLY A 53 -14.44 2.39 1.08
N MET A 54 -13.58 2.81 0.15
CA MET A 54 -13.14 2.02 -1.01
C MET A 54 -11.71 1.51 -0.82
N ASP A 55 -11.35 0.42 -1.50
CA ASP A 55 -9.97 -0.06 -1.55
C ASP A 55 -9.05 1.00 -2.18
N GLU A 56 -9.46 1.54 -3.33
CA GLU A 56 -8.69 2.53 -4.08
C GLU A 56 -8.83 3.97 -3.53
N PRO A 57 -7.78 4.79 -3.61
CA PRO A 57 -7.86 6.22 -3.31
C PRO A 57 -8.72 6.96 -4.35
N ARG A 58 -9.30 8.10 -3.94
CA ARG A 58 -10.39 8.82 -4.61
C ARG A 58 -10.10 10.28 -4.93
N ILE A 59 -8.95 10.84 -4.57
CA ILE A 59 -8.61 12.24 -4.85
C ILE A 59 -7.30 12.30 -5.62
N ILE A 60 -7.37 12.87 -6.82
CA ILE A 60 -6.20 13.15 -7.67
C ILE A 60 -6.36 14.59 -8.18
N ILE A 61 -5.52 15.50 -7.69
CA ILE A 61 -5.51 16.88 -8.18
C ILE A 61 -4.48 17.00 -9.30
N PRO A 62 -4.85 17.54 -10.48
CA PRO A 62 -3.88 17.79 -11.56
C PRO A 62 -2.69 18.63 -11.08
N TRP A 63 -1.51 18.33 -11.62
CA TRP A 63 -0.24 18.89 -11.17
C TRP A 63 -0.24 20.41 -11.13
N GLU A 64 -0.75 21.05 -12.17
CA GLU A 64 -0.80 22.50 -12.32
C GLU A 64 -1.67 23.13 -11.23
N LYS A 65 -2.84 22.54 -10.97
CA LYS A 65 -3.79 22.99 -9.94
C LYS A 65 -3.22 22.81 -8.53
N LEU A 66 -2.57 21.68 -8.28
CA LEU A 66 -1.92 21.43 -6.99
C LEU A 66 -0.72 22.38 -6.76
N SER A 67 0.00 22.71 -7.83
CA SER A 67 1.10 23.68 -7.79
C SER A 67 0.58 25.09 -7.46
N GLU A 68 -0.52 25.53 -8.08
CA GLU A 68 -1.20 26.78 -7.76
C GLU A 68 -1.60 26.85 -6.28
N TYR A 69 -2.19 25.78 -5.73
CA TYR A 69 -2.56 25.72 -4.32
C TYR A 69 -1.36 25.83 -3.39
N ARG A 70 -0.24 25.18 -3.72
CA ARG A 70 1.01 25.28 -2.93
C ARG A 70 1.62 26.68 -2.98
N GLU A 71 1.54 27.36 -4.12
CA GLU A 71 2.00 28.74 -4.24
C GLU A 71 1.15 29.70 -3.40
N LYS A 72 -0.18 29.54 -3.44
CA LYS A 72 -1.10 30.30 -2.60
C LYS A 72 -0.85 30.06 -1.11
N ASP A 73 -0.66 28.81 -0.70
CA ASP A 73 -0.31 28.45 0.68
C ASP A 73 0.95 29.20 1.12
N ARG A 74 2.07 29.05 0.39
CA ARG A 74 3.34 29.72 0.69
C ARG A 74 3.20 31.24 0.78
N ALA A 75 2.44 31.86 -0.11
CA ALA A 75 2.21 33.31 -0.11
C ALA A 75 1.34 33.78 1.07
N SER A 76 0.51 32.89 1.63
CA SER A 76 -0.41 33.18 2.73
C SER A 76 0.14 32.87 4.12
N GLN A 77 1.31 32.24 4.23
CA GLN A 77 1.93 31.88 5.50
C GLN A 77 2.23 33.13 6.35
N LYS A 78 1.76 33.11 7.60
CA LYS A 78 1.94 34.19 8.58
C LYS A 78 2.35 33.62 9.92
N LEU A 79 3.21 34.35 10.63
CA LEU A 79 3.46 34.12 12.05
C LEU A 79 2.35 34.82 12.84
N LEU A 80 1.77 34.09 13.79
CA LEU A 80 0.74 34.63 14.68
C LEU A 80 1.40 35.24 15.92
N ASP A 81 0.86 36.36 16.41
CA ASP A 81 1.28 36.95 17.68
C ASP A 81 0.63 36.17 18.85
N PRO A 82 1.42 35.51 19.72
CA PRO A 82 0.90 34.71 20.82
C PRO A 82 -0.06 35.45 21.75
N ALA A 83 0.02 36.77 21.86
CA ALA A 83 -0.88 37.57 22.70
C ALA A 83 -2.30 37.71 22.11
N THR A 84 -2.50 37.37 20.84
CA THR A 84 -3.74 37.65 20.08
C THR A 84 -4.43 36.41 19.52
N VAL A 85 -3.84 35.24 19.70
CA VAL A 85 -4.40 33.98 19.19
C VAL A 85 -5.59 33.51 20.02
N ILE A 86 -6.41 32.68 19.39
CA ILE A 86 -7.49 31.94 20.03
C ILE A 86 -6.98 30.52 20.27
N ASP A 87 -7.20 29.97 21.45
CA ASP A 87 -6.79 28.60 21.82
C ASP A 87 -7.98 27.62 21.95
N GLN A 88 -9.21 28.12 21.76
CA GLN A 88 -10.44 27.34 21.85
C GLN A 88 -11.06 27.09 20.48
N TYR A 89 -11.26 25.81 20.16
CA TYR A 89 -12.00 25.36 18.99
C TYR A 89 -13.47 25.80 19.04
N MET A 90 -14.06 26.01 17.87
CA MET A 90 -15.49 26.29 17.75
C MET A 90 -16.32 25.04 18.06
N SER A 91 -17.53 25.24 18.58
CA SER A 91 -18.52 24.17 18.70
C SER A 91 -19.30 24.00 17.40
N LEU A 92 -19.75 22.78 17.12
CA LEU A 92 -20.63 22.46 16.00
C LEU A 92 -22.04 22.12 16.49
N PRO A 93 -23.08 22.37 15.68
CA PRO A 93 -24.44 21.98 16.03
C PRO A 93 -24.55 20.45 16.15
N ALA A 94 -25.47 20.00 17.00
CA ALA A 94 -25.83 18.59 17.09
C ALA A 94 -26.28 18.05 15.72
N TYR A 95 -25.95 16.80 15.44
CA TYR A 95 -26.42 16.12 14.24
C TYR A 95 -27.87 15.69 14.41
N ASP A 96 -28.72 16.04 13.45
CA ASP A 96 -30.12 15.63 13.38
C ASP A 96 -30.30 14.55 12.31
N GLU A 97 -30.48 13.30 12.73
CA GLU A 97 -30.74 12.17 11.83
C GLU A 97 -32.03 12.34 11.02
N ALA A 98 -33.04 13.05 11.54
CA ALA A 98 -34.28 13.28 10.83
C ALA A 98 -34.14 14.33 9.72
N HIS A 99 -33.13 15.21 9.82
CA HIS A 99 -32.83 16.27 8.86
C HIS A 99 -31.33 16.32 8.56
N PRO A 100 -30.80 15.33 7.81
CA PRO A 100 -29.37 15.29 7.50
C PRO A 100 -28.96 16.50 6.65
N ASN A 101 -27.69 16.89 6.78
CA ASN A 101 -27.10 17.92 5.92
C ASN A 101 -27.17 17.51 4.44
N GLU A 102 -27.21 18.50 3.55
CA GLU A 102 -27.17 18.25 2.11
C GLU A 102 -25.94 17.40 1.72
N PRO A 103 -26.14 16.30 0.97
CA PRO A 103 -25.02 15.48 0.52
C PRO A 103 -24.03 16.26 -0.34
N PHE A 104 -22.75 16.13 -0.02
CA PHE A 104 -21.67 16.69 -0.83
C PHE A 104 -21.14 15.63 -1.80
N ASN A 105 -21.47 15.78 -3.08
CA ASN A 105 -21.08 14.86 -4.15
C ASN A 105 -20.26 15.60 -5.21
N PRO A 106 -18.91 15.63 -5.09
CA PRO A 106 -18.09 16.21 -6.14
C PRO A 106 -18.15 15.33 -7.41
N PRO A 107 -17.80 15.87 -8.59
CA PRO A 107 -17.71 15.05 -9.79
C PRO A 107 -16.62 13.98 -9.62
N PHE A 108 -16.97 12.75 -9.99
CA PHE A 108 -16.05 11.62 -10.01
C PHE A 108 -15.87 11.10 -11.43
N ASP A 109 -14.61 10.94 -11.83
CA ASP A 109 -14.25 10.07 -12.93
C ASP A 109 -14.48 8.62 -12.53
N GLY A 110 -15.20 7.89 -13.39
CA GLY A 110 -15.66 6.53 -13.16
C GLY A 110 -14.79 5.46 -13.84
N PRO A 111 -15.26 4.20 -13.83
CA PRO A 111 -14.52 3.06 -14.41
C PRO A 111 -14.42 3.09 -15.94
N ASP A 112 -15.17 3.96 -16.62
CA ASP A 112 -15.16 4.07 -18.09
C ASP A 112 -13.88 4.75 -18.64
N ARG A 113 -13.07 5.35 -17.75
CA ARG A 113 -11.78 5.97 -18.09
C ARG A 113 -10.63 5.14 -17.47
N PRO A 114 -9.58 4.79 -18.24
CA PRO A 114 -8.41 4.10 -17.69
C PRO A 114 -7.79 4.92 -16.54
N PHE A 115 -7.57 4.28 -15.39
CA PHE A 115 -7.10 4.99 -14.20
C PHE A 115 -5.77 5.73 -14.42
N TRP A 116 -4.86 5.18 -15.26
CA TRP A 116 -3.61 5.84 -15.60
C TRP A 116 -3.82 7.19 -16.32
N GLU A 117 -4.89 7.36 -17.11
CA GLU A 117 -5.20 8.65 -17.74
C GLU A 117 -5.60 9.72 -16.71
N ILE A 118 -6.28 9.31 -15.65
CA ILE A 118 -6.65 10.20 -14.55
C ILE A 118 -5.40 10.54 -13.73
N MET A 119 -4.61 9.51 -13.40
CA MET A 119 -3.43 9.60 -12.54
C MET A 119 -2.31 10.43 -13.16
N ARG A 120 -2.03 10.26 -14.46
CA ARG A 120 -0.92 10.95 -15.13
C ARG A 120 -1.06 12.47 -15.10
N ASP A 121 -2.28 13.00 -15.01
CA ASP A 121 -2.53 14.45 -14.95
C ASP A 121 -2.01 15.07 -13.63
N ALA A 122 -1.82 14.25 -12.58
CA ALA A 122 -1.18 14.66 -11.33
C ALA A 122 0.34 14.51 -11.33
N CYS A 123 0.93 13.93 -12.39
CA CYS A 123 2.38 13.79 -12.51
C CYS A 123 3.04 15.09 -12.96
N PRO A 124 4.31 15.34 -12.55
CA PRO A 124 5.11 16.44 -13.06
C PRO A 124 5.17 16.45 -14.59
N PRO A 125 5.14 17.62 -15.26
CA PRO A 125 5.15 17.72 -16.71
C PRO A 125 6.30 16.98 -17.38
N GLU A 126 7.47 16.91 -16.75
CA GLU A 126 8.67 16.26 -17.29
C GLU A 126 8.72 14.74 -17.05
N SER A 127 7.79 14.20 -16.28
CA SER A 127 7.87 12.83 -15.81
C SER A 127 7.52 11.82 -16.91
N PRO A 128 8.16 10.64 -16.96
CA PRO A 128 7.83 9.61 -17.94
C PRO A 128 6.37 9.16 -17.86
N GLY A 129 5.80 9.06 -16.65
CA GLY A 129 4.39 8.70 -16.45
C GLY A 129 3.41 9.73 -17.01
N ARG A 130 3.79 11.01 -17.06
CA ARG A 130 3.01 12.09 -17.70
C ARG A 130 2.97 11.95 -19.23
N HIS A 131 3.99 11.35 -19.84
CA HIS A 131 4.16 11.28 -21.29
C HIS A 131 3.95 9.89 -21.92
N SER A 132 3.84 8.82 -21.13
CA SER A 132 3.65 7.46 -21.65
C SER A 132 2.38 7.34 -22.51
N ASN A 133 2.42 6.62 -23.64
CA ASN A 133 1.27 6.53 -24.54
C ASN A 133 0.47 5.24 -24.28
N ILE A 134 -0.77 5.38 -23.84
CA ILE A 134 -1.64 4.31 -23.33
C ILE A 134 -2.46 3.58 -24.39
N PRO A 135 -3.08 4.25 -25.39
CA PRO A 135 -4.08 3.63 -26.28
C PRO A 135 -3.57 2.48 -27.16
N HIS A 136 -2.29 2.14 -27.07
CA HIS A 136 -1.62 1.13 -27.91
C HIS A 136 -0.82 0.10 -27.12
N MET A 137 -0.97 0.03 -25.78
CA MET A 137 -0.22 -0.95 -25.00
C MET A 137 -0.90 -2.32 -25.02
N ASP A 138 -0.18 -3.31 -25.55
CA ASP A 138 -0.56 -4.72 -25.41
C ASP A 138 -0.22 -5.17 -23.98
N PHE A 139 -1.22 -5.27 -23.11
CA PHE A 139 -1.04 -5.75 -21.74
C PHE A 139 -0.65 -7.23 -21.67
N ALA A 140 -0.93 -8.01 -22.72
CA ALA A 140 -0.46 -9.38 -22.82
C ALA A 140 1.03 -9.45 -23.19
N ASN A 141 1.53 -8.48 -23.99
CA ASN A 141 2.94 -8.37 -24.40
C ASN A 141 3.51 -6.95 -24.25
N PRO A 142 3.69 -6.46 -23.01
CA PRO A 142 4.16 -5.10 -22.78
C PRO A 142 5.56 -4.86 -23.39
N PRO A 143 5.81 -3.69 -24.01
CA PRO A 143 7.09 -3.37 -24.63
C PRO A 143 8.28 -3.59 -23.71
N THR A 144 9.39 -4.10 -24.27
CA THR A 144 10.53 -4.52 -23.46
C THR A 144 11.23 -3.37 -22.72
N GLU A 145 11.10 -2.15 -23.24
CA GLU A 145 11.62 -0.89 -22.72
C GLU A 145 10.97 -0.51 -21.39
N PHE A 146 9.72 -0.92 -21.17
CA PHE A 146 9.03 -0.73 -19.89
C PHE A 146 9.72 -1.49 -18.75
N PHE A 147 10.56 -2.48 -19.03
CA PHE A 147 11.17 -3.29 -17.97
C PHE A 147 12.59 -2.84 -17.58
N ASN A 148 13.09 -1.72 -18.12
CA ASN A 148 14.49 -1.31 -18.01
C ASN A 148 14.74 -0.12 -17.07
N TYR A 149 13.84 0.16 -16.13
CA TYR A 149 14.03 1.26 -15.18
C TYR A 149 14.86 0.84 -13.96
N ARG A 150 16.18 0.94 -14.12
CA ARG A 150 17.16 0.68 -13.04
C ARG A 150 17.51 1.93 -12.22
N ASN A 151 16.89 3.07 -12.51
CA ASN A 151 17.25 4.40 -12.01
C ASN A 151 17.15 4.56 -10.49
N PHE A 152 16.42 3.66 -9.80
CA PHE A 152 16.21 3.71 -8.35
C PHE A 152 16.92 2.56 -7.61
N SER A 153 17.79 1.85 -8.34
CA SER A 153 18.56 0.72 -7.83
C SER A 153 20.05 1.03 -7.85
N LYS A 154 20.78 0.47 -6.89
CA LYS A 154 22.23 0.41 -6.89
C LYS A 154 22.66 -1.03 -7.02
N THR A 155 23.45 -1.33 -8.06
CA THR A 155 23.89 -2.70 -8.37
C THR A 155 22.74 -3.71 -8.48
N GLY A 156 21.56 -3.25 -8.92
CA GLY A 156 20.36 -4.07 -9.10
C GLY A 156 19.41 -4.11 -7.91
N TYR A 157 19.80 -3.61 -6.74
CA TYR A 157 18.94 -3.64 -5.54
C TYR A 157 18.43 -2.24 -5.23
N ILE A 158 17.19 -2.12 -4.74
CA ILE A 158 16.55 -0.83 -4.44
C ILE A 158 17.42 0.05 -3.54
N GLU A 159 17.69 1.29 -3.97
CA GLU A 159 18.36 2.31 -3.15
C GLU A 159 17.36 3.42 -2.77
N ASP A 160 16.52 3.86 -3.72
CA ASP A 160 15.47 4.86 -3.49
C ASP A 160 14.09 4.21 -3.54
N PHE A 161 13.63 3.73 -2.39
CA PHE A 161 12.34 3.04 -2.27
C PHE A 161 11.13 3.95 -2.52
N GLU A 162 11.24 5.24 -2.21
CA GLU A 162 10.13 6.18 -2.40
C GLU A 162 9.91 6.48 -3.89
N ARG A 163 10.98 6.64 -4.66
CA ARG A 163 10.86 6.80 -6.12
C ARG A 163 10.61 5.49 -6.84
N SER A 164 11.08 4.35 -6.31
CA SER A 164 10.84 3.05 -6.95
C SER A 164 9.35 2.69 -7.02
N LYS A 165 8.53 3.24 -6.11
CA LYS A 165 7.09 3.05 -6.04
C LYS A 165 6.25 4.15 -6.71
N ASP A 166 6.89 5.16 -7.31
CA ASP A 166 6.20 6.32 -7.87
C ASP A 166 5.84 6.12 -9.36
N PRO A 167 4.55 5.98 -9.72
CA PRO A 167 4.13 5.80 -11.12
C PRO A 167 4.48 6.97 -12.03
N CYS A 168 4.71 8.18 -11.49
CA CYS A 168 5.15 9.31 -12.32
C CYS A 168 6.55 9.10 -12.90
N TRP A 169 7.42 8.40 -12.18
CA TRP A 169 8.79 8.10 -12.61
C TRP A 169 8.97 6.65 -13.10
N ARG A 170 7.91 5.84 -12.99
CA ARG A 170 7.87 4.42 -13.33
C ARG A 170 6.70 4.13 -14.27
N ALA A 171 6.81 4.62 -15.51
CA ALA A 171 5.74 4.49 -16.51
C ALA A 171 5.34 3.04 -16.81
N GLU A 172 6.22 2.09 -16.56
CA GLU A 172 5.95 0.67 -16.74
C GLU A 172 4.99 0.07 -15.72
N LEU A 173 4.80 0.70 -14.56
CA LEU A 173 3.86 0.22 -13.56
C LEU A 173 2.45 0.14 -14.16
N GLN A 174 2.19 0.96 -15.18
CA GLN A 174 0.98 0.91 -15.98
C GLN A 174 0.63 -0.50 -16.48
N ALA A 175 1.62 -1.30 -16.88
CA ALA A 175 1.41 -2.66 -17.37
C ALA A 175 1.68 -3.75 -16.31
N LEU A 176 2.08 -3.36 -15.10
CA LEU A 176 2.68 -4.27 -14.13
C LEU A 176 2.04 -4.24 -12.75
N HIS A 177 1.03 -3.41 -12.56
CA HIS A 177 0.29 -3.30 -11.32
C HIS A 177 -1.20 -3.14 -11.58
N GLY A 178 -2.03 -3.94 -10.92
CA GLY A 178 -3.47 -3.98 -11.18
C GLY A 178 -4.19 -2.65 -10.92
N SER A 179 -3.68 -1.80 -10.01
CA SER A 179 -4.17 -0.42 -9.81
C SER A 179 -4.17 0.42 -11.09
N PHE A 180 -3.26 0.13 -12.02
CA PHE A 180 -3.09 0.90 -13.26
C PHE A 180 -3.60 0.17 -14.50
N ILE A 181 -3.68 -1.16 -14.44
CA ILE A 181 -4.25 -2.00 -15.51
C ILE A 181 -5.77 -1.90 -15.47
N GLU A 182 -6.38 -2.36 -14.38
CA GLU A 182 -7.82 -2.28 -14.17
C GLU A 182 -8.14 -2.43 -12.66
N PRO A 183 -8.22 -1.33 -11.90
CA PRO A 183 -8.58 -1.39 -10.48
C PRO A 183 -10.00 -1.95 -10.28
N THR A 184 -10.29 -2.41 -9.07
CA THR A 184 -11.62 -2.97 -8.75
C THR A 184 -12.70 -1.92 -8.73
N SER A 185 -12.34 -0.70 -8.33
CA SER A 185 -13.21 0.46 -8.37
C SER A 185 -12.45 1.74 -8.69
N THR A 186 -12.89 2.45 -9.72
CA THR A 186 -12.43 3.81 -10.05
C THR A 186 -13.55 4.78 -9.71
N SER A 187 -13.32 5.62 -8.71
CA SER A 187 -14.20 6.75 -8.38
C SER A 187 -13.34 7.88 -7.84
N THR A 188 -12.75 8.65 -8.75
CA THR A 188 -11.74 9.67 -8.44
C THR A 188 -12.23 11.07 -8.76
N THR A 189 -12.07 12.01 -7.83
CA THR A 189 -12.38 13.43 -8.04
C THR A 189 -11.13 14.29 -8.21
N HIS A 190 -11.27 15.37 -8.96
CA HIS A 190 -10.29 16.45 -9.12
C HIS A 190 -10.56 17.66 -8.21
N GLU A 191 -11.44 17.49 -7.22
CA GLU A 191 -11.72 18.46 -6.17
C GLU A 191 -11.03 18.07 -4.86
N LEU A 192 -10.46 19.05 -4.15
CA LEU A 192 -9.91 18.81 -2.82
C LEU A 192 -11.06 18.69 -1.81
N VAL A 193 -11.15 17.51 -1.22
CA VAL A 193 -12.08 17.15 -0.16
C VAL A 193 -11.24 16.63 1.02
N PRO A 194 -11.58 16.94 2.29
CA PRO A 194 -10.85 16.43 3.45
C PRO A 194 -11.16 14.94 3.71
N LEU A 195 -10.81 14.08 2.76
CA LEU A 195 -11.10 12.65 2.81
C LEU A 195 -9.95 11.88 3.46
N PHE A 196 -10.29 11.07 4.46
CA PHE A 196 -9.33 10.21 5.16
C PHE A 196 -9.32 8.81 4.54
N GLY A 197 -8.13 8.27 4.26
CA GLY A 197 -7.97 6.95 3.65
C GLY A 197 -6.83 6.14 4.27
N GLY A 198 -6.95 4.81 4.27
CA GLY A 198 -5.93 3.91 4.82
C GLY A 198 -4.62 3.92 4.04
N SER A 199 -4.69 4.13 2.73
CA SER A 199 -3.53 4.20 1.84
C SER A 199 -3.81 5.12 0.66
N LYS A 200 -2.76 5.51 -0.07
CA LYS A 200 -2.87 6.29 -1.30
C LYS A 200 -1.65 6.09 -2.20
N LEU A 201 -1.73 6.41 -3.49
CA LEU A 201 -0.53 6.48 -4.34
C LEU A 201 0.23 7.80 -4.10
N THR A 202 1.44 7.94 -4.63
CA THR A 202 2.26 9.16 -4.51
C THR A 202 1.56 10.42 -5.02
N VAL A 203 0.70 10.28 -6.03
CA VAL A 203 -0.06 11.35 -6.69
C VAL A 203 -1.37 11.72 -5.99
N ASN A 204 -1.86 10.85 -5.10
CA ASN A 204 -3.16 11.00 -4.49
C ASN A 204 -3.14 11.97 -3.29
N ASN A 205 -4.30 12.56 -2.97
CA ASN A 205 -4.40 13.68 -2.04
C ASN A 205 -5.22 13.40 -0.76
N GLU A 206 -5.54 12.14 -0.45
CA GLU A 206 -6.17 11.78 0.83
C GLU A 206 -5.26 12.09 2.01
N ILE A 207 -5.91 12.32 3.14
CA ILE A 207 -5.29 12.39 4.45
C ILE A 207 -5.12 10.96 4.96
N LEU A 208 -3.88 10.52 5.17
CA LEU A 208 -3.62 9.16 5.61
C LEU A 208 -4.01 8.96 7.08
N ILE A 209 -4.89 7.99 7.33
CA ILE A 209 -5.23 7.45 8.66
C ILE A 209 -4.74 6.00 8.73
N PRO A 210 -4.40 5.43 9.90
CA PRO A 210 -4.07 4.01 9.98
C PRO A 210 -5.20 3.17 9.37
N PRO A 211 -4.90 2.25 8.44
CA PRO A 211 -5.93 1.39 7.87
C PRO A 211 -6.69 0.63 8.95
N ALA A 212 -8.01 0.51 8.78
CA ALA A 212 -8.88 -0.21 9.71
C ALA A 212 -8.34 -1.62 10.04
N VAL A 213 -7.84 -2.35 9.03
CA VAL A 213 -7.29 -3.70 9.18
C VAL A 213 -6.03 -3.78 10.07
N TYR A 214 -5.36 -2.66 10.35
CA TYR A 214 -4.24 -2.62 11.30
C TYR A 214 -4.68 -2.36 12.74
N TRP A 215 -5.83 -1.70 12.92
CA TRP A 215 -6.43 -1.45 14.22
C TRP A 215 -7.16 -2.68 14.76
N ASP A 216 -7.82 -3.45 13.90
CA ASP A 216 -8.55 -4.67 14.25
C ASP A 216 -7.61 -5.87 14.56
N ASP A 217 -8.04 -6.80 15.42
CA ASP A 217 -7.31 -8.06 15.70
C ASP A 217 -7.78 -9.22 14.80
N ASP A 218 -8.18 -8.92 13.57
CA ASP A 218 -8.57 -9.95 12.61
C ASP A 218 -7.38 -10.89 12.33
N PRO A 219 -7.44 -12.18 12.73
CA PRO A 219 -6.32 -13.10 12.57
C PRO A 219 -5.92 -13.37 11.11
N ARG A 220 -6.73 -12.95 10.13
CA ARG A 220 -6.40 -12.97 8.70
C ARG A 220 -5.34 -11.94 8.32
N TYR A 221 -5.27 -10.83 9.05
CA TYR A 221 -4.39 -9.68 8.79
C TYR A 221 -3.38 -9.42 9.92
N SER A 222 -3.76 -9.64 11.18
CA SER A 222 -2.89 -9.46 12.35
C SER A 222 -2.12 -10.73 12.74
N GLY A 223 -2.64 -11.90 12.36
CA GLY A 223 -2.22 -13.18 12.94
C GLY A 223 -2.61 -13.35 14.42
N GLY A 224 -3.39 -12.44 14.99
CA GLY A 224 -3.67 -12.30 16.42
C GLY A 224 -2.53 -11.55 17.12
N TRP A 225 -2.79 -10.42 17.81
CA TRP A 225 -1.76 -9.51 18.35
C TRP A 225 -0.72 -10.17 19.26
N LYS A 226 -1.06 -11.29 19.90
CA LYS A 226 -0.16 -12.06 20.78
C LYS A 226 0.76 -13.03 20.03
N ASN A 227 0.59 -13.20 18.72
CA ASN A 227 1.37 -14.13 17.92
C ASN A 227 2.46 -13.38 17.16
N GLN A 228 3.71 -13.58 17.56
CA GLN A 228 4.86 -12.92 16.94
C GLN A 228 5.82 -13.91 16.25
N GLY A 229 5.47 -15.19 16.22
CA GLY A 229 6.37 -16.27 15.78
C GLY A 229 7.38 -16.69 16.84
N GLY A 230 8.10 -17.78 16.57
CA GLY A 230 9.16 -18.32 17.43
C GLY A 230 10.50 -17.59 17.27
N SER A 231 11.57 -18.17 17.81
CA SER A 231 12.94 -17.67 17.60
C SER A 231 13.34 -17.75 16.11
N TRP A 232 14.30 -16.93 15.67
CA TRP A 232 14.77 -16.97 14.29
C TRP A 232 15.37 -18.34 13.92
N SER A 233 16.16 -18.92 14.82
CA SER A 233 16.84 -20.21 14.62
C SER A 233 15.89 -21.39 14.44
N ASP A 234 14.66 -21.30 14.95
CA ASP A 234 13.66 -22.37 14.83
C ASP A 234 12.85 -22.27 13.51
N LYS A 235 13.02 -21.19 12.75
CA LYS A 235 12.29 -20.96 11.50
C LYS A 235 12.95 -21.67 10.33
N LYS A 236 12.11 -22.02 9.35
CA LYS A 236 12.56 -22.63 8.10
C LYS A 236 13.07 -21.56 7.12
N ASP A 237 14.16 -21.88 6.43
CA ASP A 237 14.75 -21.11 5.32
C ASP A 237 13.89 -21.18 4.04
N ILE A 238 12.63 -20.78 4.14
CA ILE A 238 11.65 -20.80 3.05
C ILE A 238 11.06 -19.41 2.87
N VAL A 239 10.94 -19.00 1.62
CA VAL A 239 10.11 -17.87 1.17
C VAL A 239 8.68 -18.35 1.08
N TYR A 240 7.82 -17.84 1.97
CA TYR A 240 6.47 -18.35 2.13
C TYR A 240 5.40 -17.30 1.83
N TRP A 241 4.44 -17.64 0.97
CA TRP A 241 3.28 -16.78 0.70
C TRP A 241 2.01 -17.60 0.43
N ARG A 242 0.90 -17.15 1.01
CA ARG A 242 -0.45 -17.57 0.64
C ARG A 242 -1.34 -16.34 0.55
N GLY A 243 -2.15 -16.27 -0.48
CA GLY A 243 -3.07 -15.16 -0.69
C GLY A 243 -4.02 -15.43 -1.84
N ILE A 244 -4.95 -14.51 -2.05
CA ILE A 244 -5.83 -14.52 -3.21
C ILE A 244 -5.23 -13.65 -4.32
N ALA A 245 -5.62 -13.88 -5.56
CA ALA A 245 -5.20 -13.11 -6.72
C ALA A 245 -5.93 -11.75 -6.85
N SER A 246 -6.14 -11.07 -5.72
CA SER A 246 -6.58 -9.68 -5.69
C SER A 246 -5.52 -8.75 -6.30
N GLY A 247 -5.87 -7.51 -6.57
CA GLY A 247 -4.98 -6.59 -7.30
C GLY A 247 -5.72 -5.63 -8.21
N GLY A 248 -6.97 -5.95 -8.53
CA GLY A 248 -7.77 -5.35 -9.60
C GLY A 248 -8.62 -6.42 -10.28
N ARG A 249 -9.29 -6.05 -11.36
CA ARG A 249 -10.12 -6.93 -12.20
C ARG A 249 -9.26 -7.61 -13.26
N ASN A 250 -8.55 -8.67 -12.86
CA ASN A 250 -7.78 -9.43 -13.84
C ASN A 250 -8.71 -10.12 -14.84
N ARG A 251 -8.37 -10.06 -16.13
CA ARG A 251 -9.13 -10.63 -17.26
C ARG A 251 -8.24 -11.56 -18.08
N ALA A 252 -8.86 -12.31 -18.99
CA ALA A 252 -8.17 -13.22 -19.90
C ALA A 252 -7.02 -12.57 -20.69
N ASP A 253 -7.15 -11.29 -21.03
CA ASP A 253 -6.21 -10.49 -21.82
C ASP A 253 -5.28 -9.59 -20.97
N THR A 254 -5.47 -9.52 -19.64
CA THR A 254 -4.72 -8.59 -18.78
C THR A 254 -4.05 -9.22 -17.57
N TRP A 255 -4.41 -10.45 -17.17
CA TRP A 255 -3.94 -11.09 -15.94
C TRP A 255 -2.41 -11.20 -15.84
N THR A 256 -1.72 -11.27 -16.98
CA THR A 256 -0.26 -11.38 -17.05
C THR A 256 0.46 -10.15 -16.49
N GLY A 257 -0.18 -8.99 -16.45
CA GLY A 257 0.39 -7.79 -15.84
C GLY A 257 0.31 -7.75 -14.31
N TYR A 258 -0.51 -8.60 -13.67
CA TYR A 258 -0.85 -8.46 -12.27
C TYR A 258 0.28 -8.91 -11.32
N GLN A 259 0.55 -8.08 -10.33
CA GLN A 259 1.69 -8.18 -9.43
C GLN A 259 1.74 -9.46 -8.58
N ARG A 260 0.59 -10.04 -8.21
CA ARG A 260 0.56 -11.30 -7.45
C ARG A 260 0.75 -12.52 -8.34
N HIS A 261 0.17 -12.51 -9.54
CA HIS A 261 0.38 -13.56 -10.54
C HIS A 261 1.87 -13.65 -10.88
N ARG A 262 2.51 -12.49 -11.11
CA ARG A 262 3.94 -12.39 -11.40
C ARG A 262 4.80 -12.96 -10.27
N LEU A 263 4.53 -12.59 -9.01
CA LEU A 263 5.27 -13.11 -7.85
C LEU A 263 5.22 -14.65 -7.80
N VAL A 264 4.02 -15.22 -7.89
CA VAL A 264 3.84 -16.68 -7.79
C VAL A 264 4.57 -17.40 -8.91
N SER A 265 4.50 -16.89 -10.15
CA SER A 265 5.21 -17.51 -11.28
C SER A 265 6.73 -17.38 -11.17
N MET A 266 7.25 -16.22 -10.74
CA MET A 266 8.69 -16.02 -10.58
C MET A 266 9.28 -16.94 -9.51
N LEU A 267 8.56 -17.19 -8.41
CA LEU A 267 9.04 -18.07 -7.33
C LEU A 267 8.58 -19.52 -7.47
N ASN A 268 8.15 -19.93 -8.67
CA ASN A 268 7.78 -21.30 -8.98
C ASN A 268 8.82 -21.94 -9.91
N GLY A 269 9.49 -22.98 -9.44
CA GLY A 269 10.55 -23.65 -10.21
C GLY A 269 10.04 -24.24 -11.52
N THR A 270 8.82 -24.77 -11.57
CA THR A 270 8.21 -25.30 -12.80
C THR A 270 8.04 -24.20 -13.84
N GLU A 271 7.46 -23.06 -13.47
CA GLU A 271 7.28 -21.93 -14.40
C GLU A 271 8.63 -21.37 -14.88
N VAL A 272 9.61 -21.24 -13.97
CA VAL A 272 10.97 -20.80 -14.31
C VAL A 272 11.67 -21.80 -15.23
N SER A 273 11.41 -23.10 -15.10
CA SER A 273 11.99 -24.13 -15.98
C SER A 273 11.50 -24.07 -17.43
N LEU A 274 10.33 -23.45 -17.68
CA LEU A 274 9.80 -23.23 -19.02
C LEU A 274 10.50 -22.08 -19.76
N THR A 275 11.35 -21.32 -19.06
CA THR A 275 12.09 -20.19 -19.62
C THR A 275 13.49 -20.64 -20.07
N ASN A 276 14.04 -19.99 -21.12
CA ASN A 276 15.36 -20.34 -21.65
C ASN A 276 16.49 -19.49 -21.03
N GLY A 277 16.53 -19.43 -19.70
CA GLY A 277 17.59 -18.74 -18.95
C GLY A 277 17.50 -17.22 -18.94
N SER A 278 18.63 -16.56 -18.72
CA SER A 278 18.67 -15.11 -18.48
C SER A 278 18.11 -14.29 -19.65
N LYS A 279 17.38 -13.20 -19.33
CA LYS A 279 16.71 -12.30 -20.30
C LYS A 279 15.60 -12.92 -21.14
N SER A 280 15.25 -14.20 -20.90
CA SER A 280 14.04 -14.80 -21.46
C SER A 280 12.78 -14.33 -20.71
N ALA A 281 11.60 -14.74 -21.16
CA ALA A 281 10.32 -14.42 -20.55
C ALA A 281 9.52 -15.70 -20.26
N GLY A 282 8.83 -15.70 -19.14
CA GLY A 282 7.69 -16.58 -18.90
C GLY A 282 6.40 -15.91 -19.39
N VAL A 283 5.24 -16.51 -19.07
CA VAL A 283 3.93 -16.00 -19.52
C VAL A 283 3.64 -14.60 -18.99
N ASN A 284 4.03 -14.31 -17.75
CA ASN A 284 3.67 -13.08 -17.04
C ASN A 284 4.83 -12.44 -16.27
N PHE A 285 6.06 -12.86 -16.59
CA PHE A 285 7.27 -12.35 -15.96
C PHE A 285 8.47 -12.46 -16.90
N ARG A 286 9.55 -11.77 -16.55
CA ARG A 286 10.81 -11.84 -17.29
C ARG A 286 11.94 -12.30 -16.39
N GLN A 287 12.88 -13.05 -16.95
CA GLN A 287 14.08 -13.45 -16.23
C GLN A 287 15.07 -12.29 -16.17
N PRO A 288 15.68 -12.04 -15.00
CA PRO A 288 16.70 -11.02 -14.86
C PRO A 288 18.00 -11.39 -15.59
N ASP A 289 18.89 -10.41 -15.70
CA ASP A 289 20.29 -10.63 -16.09
C ASP A 289 21.02 -11.34 -14.93
N TYR A 290 21.27 -12.64 -15.06
CA TYR A 290 21.81 -13.44 -13.95
C TYR A 290 23.19 -12.97 -13.51
N GLN A 291 24.01 -12.47 -14.43
CA GLN A 291 25.33 -11.94 -14.11
C GLN A 291 25.23 -10.64 -13.34
N TYR A 292 24.34 -9.73 -13.77
CA TYR A 292 24.16 -8.42 -13.14
C TYR A 292 23.63 -8.54 -11.70
N TYR A 293 22.68 -9.44 -11.46
CA TYR A 293 22.09 -9.66 -10.13
C TYR A 293 22.84 -10.69 -9.28
N ASN A 294 23.94 -11.27 -9.78
CA ASN A 294 24.71 -12.35 -9.12
C ASN A 294 23.85 -13.58 -8.76
N ILE A 295 23.00 -14.02 -9.69
CA ILE A 295 22.09 -15.15 -9.52
C ILE A 295 22.83 -16.43 -9.88
N TRP A 296 23.61 -16.96 -8.93
CA TRP A 296 24.47 -18.15 -9.13
C TRP A 296 23.69 -19.38 -9.58
N ALA A 297 22.55 -19.66 -8.94
CA ALA A 297 21.68 -20.77 -9.34
C ALA A 297 21.24 -20.66 -10.81
N GLY A 298 21.03 -19.44 -11.30
CA GLY A 298 20.68 -19.16 -12.70
C GLY A 298 21.86 -19.36 -13.65
N LEU A 299 23.06 -18.91 -13.27
CA LEU A 299 24.30 -19.12 -14.03
C LEU A 299 24.65 -20.61 -14.16
N ASP A 300 24.33 -21.40 -13.13
CA ASP A 300 24.55 -22.84 -13.10
C ASP A 300 23.39 -23.65 -13.74
N GLY A 301 22.34 -22.99 -14.22
CA GLY A 301 21.18 -23.65 -14.84
C GLY A 301 20.31 -24.46 -13.87
N THR A 302 20.37 -24.16 -12.56
CA THR A 302 19.67 -24.89 -11.48
C THR A 302 18.69 -24.02 -10.69
N LEU A 303 18.38 -22.82 -11.19
CA LEU A 303 17.43 -21.91 -10.55
C LEU A 303 16.05 -22.56 -10.30
N PRO A 304 15.46 -23.36 -11.22
CA PRO A 304 14.23 -24.10 -10.95
C PRO A 304 14.28 -24.96 -9.68
N ASP A 305 15.33 -25.78 -9.54
CA ASP A 305 15.49 -26.68 -8.40
C ASP A 305 15.68 -25.89 -7.09
N TYR A 306 16.48 -24.82 -7.15
CA TYR A 306 16.69 -23.93 -6.01
C TYR A 306 15.37 -23.29 -5.54
N LEU A 307 14.51 -22.84 -6.47
CA LEU A 307 13.21 -22.29 -6.12
C LEU A 307 12.28 -23.35 -5.53
N ASN A 308 12.27 -24.57 -6.05
CA ASN A 308 11.48 -25.67 -5.50
C ASN A 308 11.91 -26.06 -4.08
N GLU A 309 13.20 -25.89 -3.74
CA GLU A 309 13.74 -26.15 -2.41
C GLU A 309 13.40 -25.01 -1.41
N HIS A 310 13.46 -23.75 -1.86
CA HIS A 310 13.44 -22.59 -0.96
C HIS A 310 12.17 -21.73 -1.03
N CYS A 311 11.22 -22.02 -1.92
CA CYS A 311 10.00 -21.22 -2.08
C CYS A 311 8.75 -22.09 -1.93
N ASP A 312 7.79 -21.61 -1.14
CA ASP A 312 6.44 -22.19 -1.08
C ASP A 312 5.40 -21.07 -1.16
N LEU A 313 4.90 -20.84 -2.38
CA LEU A 313 3.90 -19.83 -2.70
C LEU A 313 2.67 -20.45 -3.37
N GLY A 314 1.51 -19.83 -3.21
CA GLY A 314 0.35 -20.22 -4.01
C GLY A 314 -0.94 -19.47 -3.69
N PHE A 315 -1.87 -19.56 -4.63
CA PHE A 315 -3.18 -18.91 -4.55
C PHE A 315 -4.20 -19.72 -3.77
N LEU A 316 -5.04 -19.02 -3.01
CA LEU A 316 -6.21 -19.59 -2.35
C LEU A 316 -7.49 -19.40 -3.18
N ASP A 317 -7.46 -18.43 -4.10
CA ASP A 317 -8.53 -18.04 -5.02
C ASP A 317 -7.91 -17.22 -6.16
N LEU A 318 -8.30 -17.49 -7.41
CA LEU A 318 -7.79 -16.80 -8.61
C LEU A 318 -8.53 -15.49 -8.93
N CYS A 319 -9.63 -15.17 -8.24
CA CYS A 319 -10.23 -13.82 -8.26
C CYS A 319 -10.45 -13.22 -9.66
N CYS A 320 -10.78 -14.04 -10.66
CA CYS A 320 -10.99 -13.57 -12.03
C CYS A 320 -12.15 -12.59 -12.17
N PHE A 321 -12.07 -11.76 -13.22
CA PHE A 321 -13.14 -10.88 -13.64
C PHE A 321 -13.53 -11.12 -15.12
N PRO A 322 -14.83 -11.24 -15.44
CA PRO A 322 -15.96 -11.44 -14.52
C PRO A 322 -15.75 -12.67 -13.61
N ARG A 323 -16.38 -12.65 -12.44
CA ARG A 323 -16.24 -13.74 -11.47
C ARG A 323 -16.84 -15.02 -12.04
N GLU A 324 -16.03 -16.07 -12.14
CA GLU A 324 -16.47 -17.44 -12.43
C GLU A 324 -16.85 -18.17 -11.12
N ASP A 325 -17.57 -19.29 -11.26
CA ASP A 325 -18.02 -20.08 -10.12
C ASP A 325 -16.84 -20.73 -9.37
N GLY A 326 -16.81 -20.56 -8.05
CA GLY A 326 -15.80 -21.15 -7.17
C GLY A 326 -14.55 -20.28 -7.01
N LYS A 327 -13.37 -20.93 -6.92
CA LYS A 327 -12.05 -20.31 -6.67
C LYS A 327 -11.13 -20.35 -7.90
N HIS A 328 -11.65 -20.93 -8.97
CA HIS A 328 -10.96 -21.26 -10.21
C HIS A 328 -11.23 -20.19 -11.26
N CYS A 329 -10.47 -20.24 -12.35
CA CYS A 329 -10.65 -19.34 -13.46
C CYS A 329 -10.14 -19.97 -14.75
N SER A 330 -10.99 -20.03 -15.77
CA SER A 330 -10.74 -20.66 -17.07
C SER A 330 -9.41 -20.29 -17.72
N TYR A 331 -8.99 -19.02 -17.65
CA TYR A 331 -7.78 -18.53 -18.31
C TYR A 331 -6.52 -18.54 -17.43
N THR A 332 -6.65 -18.67 -16.10
CA THR A 332 -5.48 -18.79 -15.19
C THR A 332 -5.28 -20.19 -14.62
N ASP A 333 -6.30 -21.06 -14.62
CA ASP A 333 -6.19 -22.46 -14.18
C ASP A 333 -5.10 -23.26 -14.89
N PRO A 334 -4.82 -23.05 -16.20
CA PRO A 334 -3.70 -23.72 -16.86
C PRO A 334 -2.32 -23.35 -16.29
N HIS A 335 -2.22 -22.20 -15.61
CA HIS A 335 -0.95 -21.64 -15.12
C HIS A 335 -0.81 -21.74 -13.60
N TYR A 336 -1.91 -21.82 -12.85
CA TYR A 336 -1.90 -21.78 -11.40
C TYR A 336 -2.72 -22.89 -10.77
N LYS A 337 -2.18 -23.41 -9.67
CA LYS A 337 -2.87 -24.36 -8.81
C LYS A 337 -3.36 -23.66 -7.54
N ILE A 338 -4.64 -23.85 -7.22
CA ILE A 338 -5.17 -23.50 -5.89
C ILE A 338 -4.54 -24.41 -4.83
N VAL A 339 -4.00 -23.79 -3.78
CA VAL A 339 -3.34 -24.48 -2.67
C VAL A 339 -4.13 -24.31 -1.37
N LYS A 340 -3.78 -25.11 -0.36
CA LYS A 340 -4.40 -25.02 0.96
C LYS A 340 -3.95 -23.74 1.67
N GLY A 341 -4.93 -23.06 2.28
CA GLY A 341 -4.68 -21.90 3.14
C GLY A 341 -3.94 -22.27 4.42
N MET A 342 -3.17 -21.31 4.94
CA MET A 342 -2.50 -21.40 6.23
C MET A 342 -2.92 -20.19 7.08
N PRO A 343 -3.30 -20.38 8.36
CA PRO A 343 -3.51 -19.27 9.28
C PRO A 343 -2.25 -18.41 9.38
N MET A 344 -2.40 -17.08 9.37
CA MET A 344 -1.26 -16.15 9.31
C MET A 344 -0.24 -16.38 10.43
N LYS A 345 -0.67 -16.63 11.67
CA LYS A 345 0.22 -16.98 12.79
C LYS A 345 1.15 -18.16 12.53
N LYS A 346 0.73 -19.12 11.69
CA LYS A 346 1.55 -20.28 11.31
C LYS A 346 2.55 -19.94 10.21
N MET A 347 2.31 -18.89 9.44
CA MET A 347 3.28 -18.41 8.44
C MET A 347 4.56 -17.88 9.13
N TYR A 348 4.47 -17.43 10.38
CA TYR A 348 5.63 -16.97 11.15
C TYR A 348 6.63 -18.08 11.52
N GLN A 349 6.43 -19.34 11.10
CA GLN A 349 7.44 -20.39 11.18
C GLN A 349 8.46 -20.34 10.02
N PHE A 350 8.25 -19.46 9.04
CA PHE A 350 9.12 -19.28 7.88
C PHE A 350 9.89 -17.97 8.00
N LYS A 351 11.14 -17.94 7.53
CA LYS A 351 12.02 -16.77 7.67
C LYS A 351 11.62 -15.61 6.76
N TYR A 352 11.21 -15.87 5.52
CA TYR A 352 11.05 -14.80 4.51
C TYR A 352 9.59 -14.69 4.07
N LEU A 353 8.98 -13.50 4.25
CA LEU A 353 7.57 -13.25 3.98
C LEU A 353 7.40 -12.13 2.95
N PRO A 354 7.12 -12.44 1.67
CA PRO A 354 6.79 -11.42 0.68
C PRO A 354 5.52 -10.66 1.03
N ASP A 355 5.58 -9.33 0.98
CA ASP A 355 4.46 -8.41 1.15
C ASP A 355 4.17 -7.68 -0.17
N ILE A 356 3.07 -8.08 -0.83
CA ILE A 356 2.66 -7.58 -2.14
C ILE A 356 1.24 -7.03 -2.07
N ASP A 357 1.05 -5.87 -2.67
CA ASP A 357 -0.22 -5.16 -2.79
C ASP A 357 -1.36 -6.05 -3.29
N GLY A 358 -2.55 -5.82 -2.73
CA GLY A 358 -3.83 -6.33 -3.22
C GLY A 358 -4.52 -5.29 -4.09
N ASN A 359 -5.83 -5.13 -3.94
CA ASN A 359 -6.57 -4.03 -4.58
C ASN A 359 -5.96 -2.68 -4.18
N SER A 360 -5.55 -2.57 -2.92
CA SER A 360 -4.66 -1.51 -2.42
C SER A 360 -3.43 -2.08 -1.71
N PHE A 361 -2.95 -1.41 -0.66
CA PHE A 361 -1.86 -1.90 0.19
C PHE A 361 -2.13 -3.31 0.76
N SER A 362 -1.07 -4.01 1.19
CA SER A 362 -1.20 -5.28 1.89
C SER A 362 -1.51 -5.08 3.37
N GLY A 363 -2.74 -5.40 3.80
CA GLY A 363 -3.16 -5.37 5.20
C GLY A 363 -2.39 -6.31 6.15
N ARG A 364 -1.42 -7.08 5.66
CA ARG A 364 -0.59 -7.99 6.48
C ARG A 364 0.75 -7.38 6.90
N TYR A 365 1.16 -6.27 6.28
CA TYR A 365 2.53 -5.78 6.39
C TYR A 365 2.92 -5.43 7.83
N ARG A 366 2.06 -4.71 8.56
CA ARG A 366 2.28 -4.37 9.96
C ARG A 366 2.53 -5.61 10.82
N ALA A 367 1.76 -6.67 10.62
CA ALA A 367 1.90 -7.89 11.40
C ALA A 367 3.14 -8.71 11.01
N PHE A 368 3.58 -8.66 9.75
CA PHE A 368 4.87 -9.19 9.35
C PHE A 368 6.03 -8.47 10.06
N LEU A 369 5.99 -7.15 10.14
CA LEU A 369 6.99 -6.36 10.88
C LEU A 369 7.00 -6.69 12.38
N LEU A 370 5.83 -6.89 13.00
CA LEU A 370 5.72 -7.27 14.42
C LEU A 370 6.06 -8.75 14.71
N SER A 371 6.25 -9.55 13.67
CA SER A 371 6.73 -10.92 13.78
C SER A 371 8.26 -10.98 13.84
N THR A 372 8.79 -12.16 14.14
CA THR A 372 10.24 -12.43 14.06
C THR A 372 10.70 -12.87 12.65
N SER A 373 9.83 -12.82 11.64
CA SER A 373 10.17 -13.13 10.24
C SER A 373 10.57 -11.86 9.47
N LEU A 374 11.30 -12.02 8.38
CA LEU A 374 11.78 -10.94 7.52
C LEU A 374 10.75 -10.58 6.43
N PRO A 375 10.14 -9.39 6.45
CA PRO A 375 9.29 -8.93 5.37
C PRO A 375 10.13 -8.53 4.15
N ILE A 376 9.72 -8.98 2.96
CA ILE A 376 10.26 -8.55 1.66
C ILE A 376 9.15 -7.79 0.94
N LYS A 377 9.22 -6.46 0.87
CA LYS A 377 8.09 -5.61 0.45
C LYS A 377 8.29 -5.03 -0.93
N ALA A 378 7.26 -5.16 -1.77
CA ALA A 378 7.08 -4.36 -2.97
C ALA A 378 5.67 -3.77 -2.99
N THR A 379 5.58 -2.47 -3.20
CA THR A 379 4.31 -1.73 -3.16
C THR A 379 4.36 -0.50 -4.06
N VAL A 380 3.19 -0.01 -4.48
CA VAL A 380 2.99 1.32 -5.09
C VAL A 380 2.30 2.31 -4.15
N TYR A 381 1.88 1.84 -2.97
CA TYR A 381 1.10 2.63 -2.02
C TYR A 381 1.97 3.30 -0.94
N LYS A 382 1.42 4.40 -0.43
CA LYS A 382 1.85 5.09 0.79
C LYS A 382 0.88 4.81 1.91
N GLU A 383 1.44 4.59 3.09
CA GLU A 383 0.71 4.32 4.32
C GLU A 383 1.15 5.28 5.43
N TRP A 384 0.34 5.42 6.48
CA TRP A 384 0.55 6.37 7.60
C TRP A 384 1.91 6.22 8.30
N HIS A 385 2.53 5.04 8.21
CA HIS A 385 3.75 4.68 8.89
C HIS A 385 5.05 4.84 8.07
N ASP A 386 4.97 5.18 6.79
CA ASP A 386 6.12 5.12 5.88
C ASP A 386 7.31 5.98 6.36
N SER A 387 7.06 7.14 6.96
CA SER A 387 8.10 8.02 7.52
C SER A 387 8.84 7.44 8.73
N ARG A 388 8.36 6.32 9.29
CA ARG A 388 8.94 5.64 10.45
C ARG A 388 9.76 4.42 10.03
N LEU A 389 9.59 3.89 8.82
CA LEU A 389 10.23 2.65 8.40
C LEU A 389 11.37 2.93 7.41
N ILE A 390 12.53 2.31 7.65
CA ILE A 390 13.74 2.52 6.84
C ILE A 390 14.01 1.24 6.06
N PRO A 391 13.99 1.27 4.71
CA PRO A 391 14.36 0.13 3.88
C PRO A 391 15.77 -0.38 4.21
N TRP A 392 15.99 -1.68 4.11
CA TRP A 392 17.21 -2.41 4.50
C TRP A 392 17.56 -2.40 5.99
N ALA A 393 16.94 -1.55 6.80
CA ALA A 393 17.10 -1.57 8.26
C ALA A 393 15.98 -2.33 8.95
N HIS A 394 14.73 -2.14 8.50
CA HIS A 394 13.52 -2.72 9.13
C HIS A 394 12.83 -3.77 8.27
N PHE A 395 13.07 -3.76 6.97
CA PHE A 395 12.52 -4.71 5.99
C PHE A 395 13.41 -4.72 4.75
N VAL A 396 13.22 -5.70 3.87
CA VAL A 396 13.91 -5.73 2.57
C VAL A 396 13.01 -5.13 1.50
N PRO A 397 13.34 -3.98 0.90
CA PRO A 397 12.60 -3.47 -0.25
C PRO A 397 12.90 -4.33 -1.48
N MET A 398 11.89 -4.52 -2.30
CA MET A 398 11.97 -5.25 -3.56
C MET A 398 11.35 -4.39 -4.66
N ASP A 399 11.96 -4.37 -5.84
CA ASP A 399 11.43 -3.63 -6.99
C ASP A 399 10.10 -4.22 -7.46
N SER A 400 9.16 -3.39 -7.94
CA SER A 400 7.87 -3.88 -8.44
C SER A 400 7.99 -4.80 -9.68
N LEU A 401 9.12 -4.79 -10.39
CA LEU A 401 9.45 -5.76 -11.44
C LEU A 401 9.85 -7.15 -10.89
N TYR A 402 10.27 -7.22 -9.62
CA TYR A 402 10.83 -8.39 -8.93
C TYR A 402 12.11 -8.98 -9.54
N MET A 403 12.84 -8.21 -10.36
CA MET A 403 14.09 -8.68 -10.99
C MET A 403 15.19 -9.00 -9.99
N ASP A 404 15.14 -8.35 -8.82
CA ASP A 404 16.06 -8.48 -7.70
C ASP A 404 15.73 -9.67 -6.78
N ILE A 405 14.55 -10.28 -6.90
CA ILE A 405 14.07 -11.27 -5.91
C ILE A 405 14.97 -12.50 -5.78
N TYR A 406 15.48 -13.05 -6.90
CA TYR A 406 16.36 -14.22 -6.84
C TYR A 406 17.72 -13.89 -6.21
N GLY A 407 18.22 -12.68 -6.45
CA GLY A 407 19.44 -12.17 -5.83
C GLY A 407 19.26 -11.96 -4.33
N ILE A 408 18.14 -11.36 -3.92
CA ILE A 408 17.76 -11.19 -2.50
C ILE A 408 17.73 -12.54 -1.78
N ILE A 409 17.04 -13.53 -2.35
CA ILE A 409 16.88 -14.85 -1.73
C ILE A 409 18.23 -15.58 -1.64
N GLN A 410 19.02 -15.61 -2.71
CA GLN A 410 20.35 -16.24 -2.70
C GLN A 410 21.34 -15.52 -1.80
N TYR A 411 21.24 -14.21 -1.63
CA TYR A 411 22.09 -13.46 -0.72
C TYR A 411 21.89 -13.93 0.73
N PHE A 412 20.64 -14.11 1.17
CA PHE A 412 20.34 -14.52 2.54
C PHE A 412 20.50 -16.02 2.78
N ILE A 413 19.99 -16.87 1.88
CA ILE A 413 19.99 -18.34 2.06
C ILE A 413 21.34 -18.96 1.65
N GLY A 414 22.00 -18.39 0.63
CA GLY A 414 23.22 -18.96 0.05
C GLY A 414 22.95 -19.91 -1.12
N TYR A 415 24.01 -20.41 -1.74
CA TYR A 415 23.92 -21.34 -2.88
C TYR A 415 25.21 -22.14 -3.04
N LYS A 416 25.14 -23.48 -3.05
CA LYS A 416 26.23 -24.46 -3.31
C LYS A 416 27.64 -23.99 -2.90
N GLY A 417 27.95 -24.04 -1.60
CA GLY A 417 29.26 -23.68 -1.08
C GLY A 417 29.52 -22.17 -0.96
N ARG A 418 28.59 -21.32 -1.45
CA ARG A 418 28.53 -19.89 -1.12
C ARG A 418 27.62 -19.72 0.07
N ASN A 419 28.21 -19.34 1.20
CA ASN A 419 27.46 -19.12 2.44
C ASN A 419 26.41 -18.03 2.25
N GLY A 420 25.21 -18.27 2.80
CA GLY A 420 24.20 -17.25 2.95
C GLY A 420 24.56 -16.24 4.04
N HIS A 421 23.83 -15.13 4.06
CA HIS A 421 23.93 -14.08 5.06
C HIS A 421 22.75 -14.14 6.05
N ASP A 422 22.46 -15.32 6.59
CA ASP A 422 21.33 -15.56 7.50
C ASP A 422 21.32 -14.61 8.70
N GLY A 423 22.50 -14.35 9.30
CA GLY A 423 22.62 -13.39 10.40
C GLY A 423 22.29 -11.95 10.02
N GLN A 424 22.43 -11.57 8.74
CA GLN A 424 21.96 -10.25 8.27
C GLN A 424 20.44 -10.24 8.09
N ALA A 425 19.85 -11.33 7.59
CA ALA A 425 18.40 -11.48 7.51
C ALA A 425 17.75 -11.40 8.90
N GLU A 426 18.31 -12.13 9.88
CA GLU A 426 17.89 -12.09 11.28
C GLU A 426 17.98 -10.67 11.83
N LYS A 427 19.12 -9.99 11.61
CA LYS A 427 19.33 -8.62 12.08
C LYS A 427 18.26 -7.67 11.53
N ILE A 428 17.95 -7.73 10.24
CA ILE A 428 16.91 -6.86 9.64
C ILE A 428 15.53 -7.20 10.22
N ALA A 429 15.18 -8.48 10.33
CA ALA A 429 13.90 -8.93 10.86
C ALA A 429 13.70 -8.47 12.33
N LEU A 430 14.70 -8.70 13.18
CA LEU A 430 14.63 -8.34 14.60
C LEU A 430 14.73 -6.83 14.83
N ASN A 431 15.50 -6.10 14.01
CA ASN A 431 15.48 -4.63 14.03
C ASN A 431 14.10 -4.09 13.62
N GLY A 432 13.52 -4.63 12.54
CA GLY A 432 12.18 -4.30 12.09
C GLY A 432 11.13 -4.52 13.18
N LYS A 433 11.17 -5.68 13.83
CA LYS A 433 10.32 -5.99 14.98
C LYS A 433 10.51 -5.02 16.13
N SER A 434 11.74 -4.88 16.62
CA SER A 434 12.04 -4.03 17.77
C SER A 434 11.64 -2.58 17.53
N TRP A 435 11.76 -2.11 16.29
CA TRP A 435 11.33 -0.77 15.91
C TRP A 435 9.81 -0.66 15.78
N ALA A 436 9.16 -1.62 15.12
CA ALA A 436 7.70 -1.66 15.00
C ALA A 436 7.01 -1.71 16.37
N GLU A 437 7.57 -2.43 17.34
CA GLU A 437 7.11 -2.47 18.74
C GLU A 437 7.26 -1.13 19.48
N LYS A 438 7.93 -0.14 18.90
CA LYS A 438 8.08 1.22 19.47
C LYS A 438 7.29 2.28 18.73
N VAL A 439 6.98 2.07 17.45
CA VAL A 439 6.43 3.13 16.59
C VAL A 439 5.16 2.75 15.83
N LEU A 440 4.73 1.48 15.89
CA LEU A 440 3.54 0.95 15.19
C LEU A 440 2.55 0.27 16.13
N ARG A 441 2.58 0.51 17.44
CA ARG A 441 1.63 -0.05 18.40
C ARG A 441 0.25 0.61 18.26
N GLN A 442 -0.73 0.09 19.01
CA GLN A 442 -2.04 0.72 19.07
C GLN A 442 -1.96 2.14 19.64
N GLU A 443 -1.11 2.34 20.65
CA GLU A 443 -0.83 3.66 21.23
C GLU A 443 -0.25 4.61 20.20
N ASP A 444 0.61 4.14 19.30
CA ASP A 444 1.20 4.96 18.24
C ASP A 444 0.17 5.34 17.16
N MET A 445 -0.78 4.44 16.87
CA MET A 445 -1.93 4.74 16.01
C MET A 445 -2.85 5.78 16.65
N GLN A 446 -3.18 5.62 17.94
CA GLN A 446 -3.98 6.59 18.70
C GLN A 446 -3.33 7.96 18.73
N LEU A 447 -2.03 8.03 19.06
CA LEU A 447 -1.28 9.30 19.09
C LEU A 447 -1.19 9.96 17.70
N TYR A 448 -1.01 9.17 16.64
CA TYR A 448 -1.01 9.69 15.28
C TYR A 448 -2.39 10.28 14.91
N VAL A 449 -3.47 9.53 15.14
CA VAL A 449 -4.83 9.99 14.83
C VAL A 449 -5.23 11.17 15.70
N TYR A 450 -4.88 11.18 16.98
CA TYR A 450 -5.14 12.31 17.87
C TYR A 450 -4.51 13.60 17.34
N ARG A 451 -3.20 13.59 17.05
CA ARG A 451 -2.51 14.77 16.51
C ARG A 451 -3.04 15.18 15.14
N LEU A 452 -3.35 14.20 14.30
CA LEU A 452 -3.92 14.43 12.98
C LEU A 452 -5.28 15.13 13.07
N LEU A 453 -6.16 14.67 13.96
CA LEU A 453 -7.51 15.21 14.12
C LEU A 453 -7.52 16.58 14.79
N LEU A 454 -6.57 16.88 15.68
CA LEU A 454 -6.41 18.24 16.21
C LEU A 454 -6.04 19.26 15.12
N GLU A 455 -5.12 18.90 14.22
CA GLU A 455 -4.76 19.74 13.08
C GLU A 455 -5.90 19.85 12.07
N TYR A 456 -6.60 18.74 11.81
CA TYR A 456 -7.76 18.74 10.94
C TYR A 456 -8.90 19.62 11.49
N ALA A 457 -9.21 19.53 12.78
CA ALA A 457 -10.17 20.41 13.44
C ALA A 457 -9.76 21.88 13.31
N ARG A 458 -8.47 22.18 13.46
CA ARG A 458 -7.94 23.53 13.28
C ARG A 458 -8.19 24.02 11.85
N LEU A 459 -7.97 23.19 10.84
CA LEU A 459 -8.23 23.52 9.42
C LEU A 459 -9.73 23.70 9.12
N CYS A 460 -10.61 23.02 9.85
CA CYS A 460 -12.06 23.13 9.71
C CYS A 460 -12.67 24.31 10.46
N ASP A 461 -11.96 24.93 11.41
CA ASP A 461 -12.43 26.11 12.15
C ASP A 461 -12.49 27.34 11.21
N GLU A 462 -13.57 28.13 11.32
CA GLU A 462 -13.71 29.37 10.55
C GLU A 462 -12.64 30.41 10.93
N ARG A 463 -12.10 30.31 12.15
CA ARG A 463 -11.06 31.16 12.73
C ARG A 463 -9.67 30.54 12.66
N ARG A 464 -9.46 29.54 11.78
CA ARG A 464 -8.16 28.83 11.63
C ARG A 464 -6.93 29.73 11.42
N ASP A 465 -7.14 30.94 10.91
CA ASP A 465 -6.08 31.93 10.67
C ASP A 465 -5.62 32.66 11.95
N SER A 466 -6.33 32.46 13.07
CA SER A 466 -5.97 32.98 14.40
C SER A 466 -5.99 31.91 15.50
N LEU A 467 -6.31 30.65 15.17
CA LEU A 467 -6.36 29.52 16.10
C LEU A 467 -4.96 28.90 16.28
N ALA A 468 -4.42 28.93 17.49
CA ALA A 468 -3.11 28.35 17.83
C ALA A 468 -2.99 28.00 19.33
N PHE A 469 -2.14 27.02 19.63
CA PHE A 469 -1.70 26.74 21.00
C PHE A 469 -0.44 27.57 21.30
N VAL A 470 -0.46 28.32 22.42
CA VAL A 470 0.64 29.21 22.84
C VAL A 470 1.02 29.07 24.32
N GLY A 471 0.54 28.02 24.98
CA GLY A 471 0.78 27.81 26.42
C GLY A 471 2.23 27.49 26.78
N ASP A 472 3.09 27.23 25.80
CA ASP A 472 4.54 27.06 25.93
C ASP A 472 5.35 28.34 25.66
N LEU A 473 4.68 29.40 25.16
CA LEU A 473 5.28 30.68 24.81
C LEU A 473 4.94 31.81 25.79
N LEU A 474 3.83 31.67 26.52
CA LEU A 474 3.35 32.59 27.56
C LEU A 474 3.59 31.99 28.94
#